data_AF-A0A5J4Q283-F1
#
_entry.id   AF-A0A5J4Q283-F1
#
_cell.length_a   1.000
_cell.length_b   1.000
_cell.length_c   1.000
_cell.angle_alpha   90.00
_cell.angle_beta   90.00
_cell.angle_gamma   90.00
#
_symmetry.space_group_name_H-M   'P 1'
#
loop_
_entity.id
_entity.type
_entity.pdbx_description
1 polymer ?
#
loop_
_entity_poly.entity_id
_entity_poly.type
_entity_poly.pdbx_seq_one_letter_code
_entity_poly.pdbx_strand_id
1 'polypeptide(L)'
;MHKAGFVNIVGNPNVGKSTLMNVLVGERISIATFKAQTTRHRIMGICNTDDMQIVFSDTPGVLKPNYKLQESMLNFSNSALTDADILLYVTDVIEIPDKNNDFIEKVSRQTVPVLVLINKIDLTNQEKLTELVETWQKQLPLAEIIPISATGKFNV
;
A
#
# COMPACT_ATOMS: atom_id res chain seq x y z
N MET A 1 -23.04 12.92 -12.98
CA MET A 1 -21.93 13.72 -12.46
C MET A 1 -20.75 12.79 -12.35
N HIS A 2 -19.68 13.07 -13.09
CA HIS A 2 -18.45 12.27 -13.09
C HIS A 2 -17.70 12.51 -11.76
N LYS A 3 -17.22 11.44 -11.11
CA LYS A 3 -16.53 11.51 -9.82
C LYS A 3 -15.04 11.28 -10.00
N ALA A 4 -14.21 11.93 -9.18
CA ALA A 4 -12.78 11.70 -9.19
C ALA A 4 -12.21 11.65 -7.77
N GLY A 5 -11.13 10.88 -7.56
CA GLY A 5 -10.43 10.81 -6.28
C GLY A 5 -9.03 10.21 -6.38
N PHE A 6 -8.23 10.45 -5.35
CA PHE A 6 -6.86 9.98 -5.20
C PHE A 6 -6.80 8.78 -4.25
N VAL A 7 -6.17 7.70 -4.72
CA VAL A 7 -5.95 6.48 -3.94
C VAL A 7 -4.46 6.21 -3.83
N ASN A 8 -3.91 6.40 -2.63
CA ASN A 8 -2.47 6.30 -2.43
C ASN A 8 -2.09 4.93 -1.86
N ILE A 9 -1.08 4.28 -2.46
CA ILE A 9 -0.60 2.95 -2.09
C ILE A 9 0.72 3.09 -1.33
N VAL A 10 0.67 2.83 -0.03
CA VAL A 10 1.82 2.93 0.89
C VAL A 10 2.13 1.59 1.55
N GLY A 11 3.29 1.48 2.19
CA GLY A 11 3.75 0.26 2.84
C GLY A 11 5.24 0.01 2.64
N ASN A 12 5.76 -0.98 3.34
CA ASN A 12 7.19 -1.29 3.37
C ASN A 12 7.71 -1.78 1.99
N PRO A 13 9.03 -1.80 1.75
CA PRO A 13 9.59 -2.35 0.52
C PRO A 13 9.13 -3.79 0.25
N ASN A 14 8.99 -4.16 -1.02
CA ASN A 14 8.73 -5.53 -1.47
C ASN A 14 7.40 -6.20 -1.05
N VAL A 15 6.52 -5.52 -0.32
CA VAL A 15 5.17 -6.04 0.05
C VAL A 15 4.22 -6.21 -1.14
N GLY A 16 4.55 -5.63 -2.31
CA GLY A 16 3.78 -5.81 -3.55
C GLY A 16 2.97 -4.61 -4.02
N LYS A 17 3.22 -3.40 -3.51
CA LYS A 17 2.58 -2.15 -3.93
C LYS A 17 2.53 -1.95 -5.45
N SER A 18 3.67 -2.03 -6.13
CA SER A 18 3.77 -1.86 -7.58
C SER A 18 3.05 -2.97 -8.37
N THR A 19 2.99 -4.19 -7.82
CA THR A 19 2.22 -5.29 -8.42
C THR A 19 0.73 -5.00 -8.32
N LEU A 20 0.26 -4.61 -7.13
CA LEU A 20 -1.14 -4.22 -6.92
C LEU A 20 -1.54 -3.06 -7.82
N MET A 21 -0.69 -2.03 -7.91
CA MET A 21 -0.88 -0.89 -8.80
C MET A 21 -1.13 -1.30 -10.25
N ASN A 22 -0.28 -2.18 -10.78
CA ASN A 22 -0.42 -2.67 -12.15
C ASN A 22 -1.71 -3.47 -12.36
N VAL A 23 -2.16 -4.21 -11.34
CA VAL A 23 -3.42 -4.97 -11.42
C VAL A 23 -4.62 -4.03 -11.39
N LEU A 24 -4.63 -3.04 -10.49
CA LEU A 24 -5.72 -2.07 -10.35
C LEU A 24 -5.87 -1.18 -11.59
N VAL A 25 -4.76 -0.80 -12.23
CA VAL A 25 -4.80 0.00 -13.46
C VAL A 25 -5.03 -0.88 -14.70
N GLY A 26 -4.78 -2.19 -14.61
CA GLY A 26 -4.92 -3.13 -15.72
C GLY A 26 -3.74 -3.14 -16.70
N GLU A 27 -2.71 -2.32 -16.46
CA GLU A 27 -1.54 -2.13 -17.32
C GLU A 27 -0.24 -2.14 -16.49
N ARG A 28 0.87 -2.54 -17.12
CA ARG A 28 2.17 -2.60 -16.44
C ARG A 28 2.87 -1.23 -16.44
N ILE A 29 2.49 -0.36 -15.50
CA ILE A 29 3.01 1.00 -15.36
C ILE A 29 4.19 1.09 -14.39
N SER A 30 4.16 0.33 -13.30
CA SER A 30 5.20 0.35 -12.25
C SER A 30 6.12 -0.86 -12.29
N ILE A 31 7.38 -0.66 -11.88
CA ILE A 31 8.41 -1.70 -11.85
C ILE A 31 8.18 -2.61 -10.62
N ALA A 32 7.53 -3.75 -10.85
CA ALA A 32 7.37 -4.83 -9.88
C ALA A 32 8.53 -5.85 -9.99
N THR A 33 9.39 -5.90 -8.98
CA THR A 33 10.48 -6.89 -8.83
C THR A 33 10.85 -7.05 -7.36
N PHE A 34 11.57 -8.12 -7.02
CA PHE A 34 12.05 -8.41 -5.66
C PHE A 34 13.21 -7.52 -5.21
N LYS A 35 13.84 -6.79 -6.14
CA LYS A 35 14.92 -5.84 -5.80
C LYS A 35 14.34 -4.71 -4.95
N ALA A 36 14.86 -4.52 -3.74
CA ALA A 36 14.43 -3.42 -2.90
C ALA A 36 14.73 -2.05 -3.54
N GLN A 37 13.95 -1.02 -3.16
CA GLN A 37 14.11 0.38 -3.61
C GLN A 37 13.97 0.59 -5.13
N THR A 38 13.07 -0.15 -5.78
CA THR A 38 12.73 0.04 -7.20
C THR A 38 11.96 1.33 -7.45
N THR A 39 10.95 1.61 -6.62
CA THR A 39 10.17 2.85 -6.67
C THR A 39 10.88 3.91 -5.82
N ARG A 40 11.59 4.84 -6.47
CA ARG A 40 12.33 5.94 -5.81
C ARG A 40 11.58 7.27 -5.84
N HIS A 41 10.61 7.38 -6.72
CA HIS A 41 9.70 8.50 -6.88
C HIS A 41 8.27 7.96 -6.93
N ARG A 42 7.30 8.83 -6.65
CA ARG A 42 5.89 8.49 -6.79
C ARG A 42 5.54 8.24 -8.26
N ILE A 43 4.85 7.14 -8.54
CA ILE A 43 4.37 6.78 -9.89
C ILE A 43 2.84 6.85 -9.88
N MET A 44 2.27 7.60 -10.83
CA MET A 44 0.83 7.77 -10.97
C MET A 44 0.29 6.83 -12.04
N GLY A 45 -0.90 6.29 -11.81
CA GLY A 45 -1.65 5.52 -12.80
C GLY A 45 -3.12 5.84 -12.65
N ILE A 46 -3.79 5.98 -13.78
CA ILE A 46 -5.15 6.51 -13.83
C ILE A 46 -6.04 5.40 -14.37
N CYS A 47 -7.06 5.05 -13.59
CA CYS A 47 -8.17 4.22 -14.05
C CYS A 47 -9.36 5.14 -14.32
N ASN A 48 -9.85 5.17 -15.55
CA ASN A 48 -10.94 6.04 -15.96
C ASN A 48 -12.09 5.21 -16.56
N THR A 49 -13.30 5.61 -16.23
CA THR A 49 -14.56 5.05 -16.71
C THR A 49 -15.50 6.20 -17.06
N ASP A 50 -16.68 5.89 -17.61
CA ASP A 50 -17.65 6.91 -18.04
C ASP A 50 -18.22 7.73 -16.88
N ASP A 51 -18.18 7.21 -15.65
CA ASP A 51 -18.76 7.84 -14.46
C ASP A 51 -17.76 8.14 -13.33
N MET A 52 -16.56 7.55 -13.35
CA MET A 52 -15.51 7.81 -12.36
C MET A 52 -14.08 7.80 -12.90
N GLN A 53 -13.19 8.51 -12.22
CA GLN A 53 -11.74 8.44 -12.37
C GLN A 53 -11.06 8.21 -11.02
N ILE A 54 -10.17 7.24 -10.97
CA ILE A 54 -9.31 6.98 -9.82
C ILE A 54 -7.87 7.25 -10.23
N VAL A 55 -7.21 8.12 -9.47
CA VAL A 55 -5.79 8.38 -9.62
C VAL A 55 -5.04 7.61 -8.54
N PHE A 56 -4.48 6.48 -8.92
CA PHE A 56 -3.64 5.69 -8.04
C PHE A 56 -2.21 6.22 -7.99
N SER A 57 -1.59 6.11 -6.83
CA SER A 57 -0.20 6.53 -6.60
C SER A 57 0.60 5.42 -5.92
N ASP A 58 1.57 4.83 -6.62
CA ASP A 58 2.57 3.92 -6.04
C ASP A 58 3.72 4.74 -5.44
N THR A 59 3.98 4.55 -4.14
CA THR A 59 5.03 5.29 -3.42
C THR A 59 6.27 4.43 -3.17
N PRO A 60 7.44 5.06 -2.94
CA PRO A 60 8.57 4.37 -2.35
C PRO A 60 8.20 3.59 -1.09
N GLY A 61 8.92 2.48 -0.85
CA GLY A 61 8.72 1.68 0.35
C GLY A 61 9.13 2.44 1.61
N VAL A 62 8.33 2.35 2.66
CA VAL A 62 8.61 3.00 3.96
C VAL A 62 9.78 2.31 4.63
N LEU A 63 10.83 3.08 4.94
CA LEU A 63 12.03 2.58 5.59
C LEU A 63 12.71 3.69 6.39
N LYS A 64 13.45 3.30 7.43
CA LYS A 64 14.30 4.23 8.18
C LYS A 64 15.48 4.69 7.30
N PRO A 65 15.62 6.00 7.05
CA PRO A 65 16.62 6.50 6.11
C PRO A 65 18.02 6.49 6.72
N ASN A 66 19.01 6.11 5.92
CA ASN A 66 20.44 6.13 6.23
C ASN A 66 21.22 7.15 5.38
N TYR A 67 20.62 7.68 4.31
CA TYR A 67 21.23 8.66 3.39
C TYR A 67 20.16 9.50 2.68
N LYS A 68 20.56 10.63 2.09
CA LYS A 68 19.67 11.67 1.51
C LYS A 68 18.62 11.15 0.53
N LEU A 69 18.96 10.17 -0.31
CA LEU A 69 17.98 9.59 -1.24
C LEU A 69 16.85 8.87 -0.48
N GLN A 70 17.17 8.16 0.60
CA GLN A 70 16.16 7.50 1.43
C GLN A 70 15.30 8.50 2.20
N GLU A 71 15.87 9.63 2.63
CA GLU A 71 15.09 10.74 3.21
C GLU A 71 14.08 11.28 2.19
N SER A 72 14.51 11.51 0.95
CA SER A 72 13.62 11.93 -0.14
C SER A 72 12.54 10.88 -0.44
N MET A 73 12.88 9.59 -0.42
CA MET A 73 11.92 8.50 -0.60
C MET A 73 10.88 8.48 0.52
N LEU A 74 11.30 8.61 1.78
CA LEU A 74 10.39 8.69 2.93
C LEU A 74 9.48 9.93 2.84
N ASN A 75 10.00 11.05 2.33
CA ASN A 75 9.19 12.25 2.12
C ASN A 75 8.07 11.99 1.10
N PHE A 76 8.31 11.24 0.01
CA PHE A 76 7.24 10.85 -0.91
C PHE A 76 6.17 9.99 -0.23
N SER A 77 6.56 9.03 0.60
CA SER A 77 5.61 8.20 1.35
C SER A 77 4.80 9.04 2.37
N ASN A 78 5.42 10.01 3.02
CA ASN A 78 4.70 10.92 3.94
C ASN A 78 3.75 11.86 3.18
N SER A 79 4.18 12.43 2.04
CA SER A 79 3.32 13.31 1.22
C SER A 79 2.07 12.58 0.73
N ALA A 80 2.19 11.29 0.42
CA ALA A 80 1.07 10.44 0.02
C ALA A 80 0.06 10.16 1.15
N LEU A 81 0.38 10.45 2.41
CA LEU A 81 -0.62 10.43 3.47
C LEU A 81 -1.50 11.69 3.44
N THR A 82 -0.99 12.82 2.94
CA THR A 82 -1.65 14.12 3.02
C THR A 82 -2.65 14.36 1.89
N ASP A 83 -2.40 13.82 0.69
CA ASP A 83 -3.21 14.09 -0.51
C ASP A 83 -4.08 12.91 -0.97
N ALA A 84 -4.28 11.91 -0.10
CA ALA A 84 -5.13 10.76 -0.36
C ALA A 84 -6.59 11.07 -0.02
N ASP A 85 -7.54 10.67 -0.87
CA ASP A 85 -8.95 10.53 -0.48
C ASP A 85 -9.21 9.16 0.16
N ILE A 86 -8.42 8.15 -0.23
CA ILE A 86 -8.39 6.80 0.35
C ILE A 86 -6.94 6.34 0.43
N LEU A 87 -6.56 5.72 1.54
CA LEU A 87 -5.22 5.17 1.75
C LEU A 87 -5.24 3.64 1.70
N LEU A 88 -4.45 3.06 0.80
CA LEU A 88 -4.17 1.62 0.78
C LEU A 88 -2.84 1.36 1.48
N TYR A 89 -2.89 0.79 2.68
CA TYR A 89 -1.71 0.32 3.39
C TYR A 89 -1.45 -1.14 3.03
N VAL A 90 -0.44 -1.40 2.20
CA VAL A 90 -0.10 -2.75 1.76
C VAL A 90 0.97 -3.34 2.68
N THR A 91 0.68 -4.53 3.19
CA THR A 91 1.62 -5.39 3.92
C THR A 91 1.66 -6.77 3.26
N ASP A 92 2.45 -7.69 3.78
CA ASP A 92 2.42 -9.08 3.33
C ASP A 92 2.52 -10.07 4.50
N VAL A 93 2.37 -11.36 4.18
CA VAL A 93 2.40 -12.45 5.18
C VAL A 93 3.78 -12.76 5.77
N ILE A 94 4.82 -12.07 5.30
CA ILE A 94 6.22 -12.28 5.72
C ILE A 94 6.64 -11.17 6.68
N GLU A 95 6.13 -9.96 6.47
CA GLU A 95 6.48 -8.80 7.28
C GLU A 95 5.86 -8.86 8.67
N ILE A 96 6.63 -8.33 9.62
CA ILE A 96 6.19 -8.13 11.00
C ILE A 96 5.83 -6.64 11.12
N PRO A 97 4.69 -6.30 11.74
CA PRO A 97 4.22 -4.92 11.83
C PRO A 97 5.14 -3.95 12.60
N ASP A 98 6.19 -4.44 13.26
CA ASP A 98 7.08 -3.67 14.13
C ASP A 98 8.11 -2.80 13.39
N LYS A 99 8.33 -3.04 12.09
CA LYS A 99 9.45 -2.43 11.35
C LYS A 99 9.36 -0.91 11.14
N ASN A 100 8.20 -0.28 11.30
CA ASN A 100 8.02 1.17 11.09
C ASN A 100 6.89 1.77 11.96
N ASN A 101 6.96 1.60 13.29
CA ASN A 101 5.93 2.10 14.22
C ASN A 101 5.61 3.59 14.04
N ASP A 102 6.63 4.45 13.83
CA ASP A 102 6.42 5.89 13.60
C ASP A 102 5.55 6.18 12.38
N PHE A 103 5.62 5.34 11.34
CA PHE A 103 4.79 5.50 10.14
C PHE A 103 3.38 4.97 10.38
N ILE A 104 3.25 3.85 11.09
CA ILE A 104 1.95 3.29 11.47
C ILE A 104 1.17 4.28 12.35
N GLU A 105 1.84 4.97 13.27
CA GLU A 105 1.22 6.03 14.06
C GLU A 105 0.71 7.21 13.21
N LYS A 106 1.42 7.56 12.13
CA LYS A 106 0.91 8.57 11.18
C LYS A 106 -0.30 8.06 10.41
N VAL A 107 -0.31 6.78 10.05
CA VAL A 107 -1.43 6.12 9.37
C VAL A 107 -2.65 6.06 10.28
N SER A 108 -2.48 5.74 11.57
CA SER A 108 -3.58 5.65 12.54
C SER A 108 -4.25 6.99 12.84
N ARG A 109 -3.56 8.10 12.53
CA ARG A 109 -4.08 9.47 12.67
C ARG A 109 -4.76 10.00 11.41
N GLN A 110 -4.79 9.22 10.33
CA GLN A 110 -5.48 9.62 9.10
C GLN A 110 -6.99 9.69 9.34
N THR A 111 -7.61 10.72 8.78
CA THR A 111 -9.07 10.91 8.82
C THR A 111 -9.76 10.31 7.60
N VAL A 112 -9.00 10.03 6.55
CA VAL A 112 -9.49 9.35 5.35
C VAL A 112 -9.61 7.84 5.56
N PRO A 113 -10.49 7.14 4.82
CA PRO A 113 -10.59 5.69 4.89
C PRO A 113 -9.23 5.02 4.65
N VAL A 114 -8.86 4.11 5.55
CA VAL A 114 -7.64 3.30 5.44
C VAL A 114 -8.04 1.85 5.21
N LEU A 115 -7.51 1.25 4.15
CA LEU A 115 -7.65 -0.17 3.87
C LEU A 115 -6.28 -0.83 4.03
N VAL A 116 -6.19 -1.78 4.95
CA VAL A 116 -4.99 -2.61 5.13
C VAL A 116 -5.11 -3.84 4.24
N LEU A 117 -4.26 -3.92 3.24
CA LEU A 117 -4.23 -5.01 2.29
C LEU A 117 -3.11 -5.99 2.67
N ILE A 118 -3.47 -7.15 3.20
CA ILE A 118 -2.52 -8.21 3.53
C ILE A 118 -2.27 -9.02 2.26
N ASN A 119 -1.18 -8.72 1.57
CA ASN A 119 -0.85 -9.32 0.29
C ASN A 119 -0.08 -10.64 0.43
N LYS A 120 0.04 -11.37 -0.69
CA LYS A 120 0.75 -12.65 -0.81
C LYS A 120 0.17 -13.76 0.06
N ILE A 121 -1.16 -13.78 0.23
CA ILE A 121 -1.84 -14.81 1.02
C ILE A 121 -1.65 -16.22 0.47
N ASP A 122 -1.30 -16.34 -0.82
CA ASP A 122 -0.91 -17.59 -1.47
C ASP A 122 0.37 -18.22 -0.88
N LEU A 123 1.12 -17.47 -0.06
CA LEU A 123 2.34 -17.93 0.61
C LEU A 123 2.12 -18.30 2.09
N THR A 124 0.88 -18.27 2.59
CA THR A 124 0.57 -18.61 3.99
C THR A 124 -0.59 -19.61 4.10
N ASN A 125 -0.94 -19.99 5.34
CA ASN A 125 -2.09 -20.84 5.64
C ASN A 125 -3.17 -20.05 6.41
N GLN A 126 -4.35 -20.66 6.58
CA GLN A 126 -5.50 -20.01 7.20
C GLN A 126 -5.24 -19.58 8.65
N GLU A 127 -4.56 -20.42 9.42
CA GLU A 127 -4.26 -20.17 10.84
C GLU A 127 -3.38 -18.91 11.00
N LYS A 128 -2.24 -18.87 10.31
CA LYS A 128 -1.33 -17.72 10.33
C LYS A 128 -1.96 -16.46 9.77
N LEU A 129 -2.78 -16.57 8.73
CA LEU A 129 -3.49 -15.42 8.17
C LEU A 129 -4.47 -14.83 9.18
N THR A 130 -5.18 -15.68 9.92
CA THR A 130 -6.14 -15.25 10.96
C THR A 130 -5.42 -14.48 12.06
N GLU A 131 -4.29 -15.00 12.56
CA GLU A 131 -3.45 -14.31 13.55
C GLU A 131 -2.94 -12.95 13.04
N LEU A 132 -2.53 -12.88 11.77
CA LEU A 132 -2.03 -11.66 11.17
C LEU A 132 -3.13 -10.60 11.01
N VAL A 133 -4.33 -11.00 10.60
CA VAL A 133 -5.51 -10.12 10.55
C VAL A 133 -5.81 -9.55 11.93
N GLU A 134 -5.84 -10.38 12.97
CA GLU A 134 -6.06 -9.91 14.35
C GLU A 134 -4.97 -8.93 14.81
N THR A 135 -3.73 -9.18 14.42
CA THR A 135 -2.60 -8.30 14.76
C THR A 135 -2.77 -6.92 14.13
N TRP A 136 -3.10 -6.87 12.83
CA TRP A 136 -3.36 -5.61 12.13
C TRP A 136 -4.60 -4.90 12.66
N GLN A 137 -5.65 -5.63 13.05
CA GLN A 137 -6.85 -5.05 13.64
C GLN A 137 -6.56 -4.36 14.97
N LYS A 138 -5.66 -4.93 15.77
CA LYS A 138 -5.21 -4.31 17.03
C LYS A 138 -4.38 -3.04 16.78
N GLN A 139 -3.57 -3.02 15.73
CA GLN A 139 -2.72 -1.87 15.41
C GLN A 139 -3.48 -0.72 14.74
N LEU A 140 -4.40 -1.02 13.83
CA LEU A 140 -5.18 -0.05 13.08
C LEU A 140 -6.68 -0.38 13.23
N PRO A 141 -7.28 -0.13 14.40
CA PRO A 141 -8.64 -0.59 14.72
C PRO A 141 -9.75 0.05 13.87
N LEU A 142 -9.45 1.19 13.22
CA LEU A 142 -10.38 1.88 12.32
C LEU A 142 -10.21 1.49 10.85
N ALA A 143 -9.17 0.72 10.52
CA ALA A 143 -8.92 0.31 9.14
C ALA A 143 -9.75 -0.93 8.78
N GLU A 144 -10.18 -1.00 7.53
CA GLU A 144 -10.73 -2.23 6.95
C GLU A 144 -9.58 -3.14 6.53
N ILE A 145 -9.60 -4.41 6.93
CA ILE A 145 -8.53 -5.37 6.64
C ILE A 145 -8.99 -6.36 5.58
N ILE A 146 -8.26 -6.41 4.47
CA ILE A 146 -8.60 -7.23 3.31
C ILE A 146 -7.40 -8.11 2.95
N PRO A 147 -7.49 -9.44 3.15
CA PRO A 147 -6.52 -10.38 2.62
C PRO A 147 -6.62 -10.48 1.09
N ILE A 148 -5.49 -10.33 0.39
CA ILE A 148 -5.42 -10.33 -1.08
C ILE A 148 -4.25 -11.17 -1.62
N SER A 149 -4.34 -11.57 -2.88
CA SER A 149 -3.17 -11.96 -3.68
C SER A 149 -3.14 -11.13 -4.95
N ALA A 150 -2.23 -10.15 -5.02
CA ALA A 150 -2.09 -9.29 -6.20
C ALA A 150 -1.70 -10.12 -7.45
N THR A 151 -0.79 -11.09 -7.30
CA THR A 151 -0.39 -11.98 -8.39
C THR A 151 -1.48 -12.97 -8.78
N GLY A 152 -2.24 -13.48 -7.79
CA GLY A 152 -3.37 -14.38 -8.01
C GLY A 152 -4.66 -13.67 -8.42
N LYS A 153 -4.69 -12.33 -8.43
CA LYS A 153 -5.90 -11.50 -8.63
C LYS A 153 -7.07 -11.92 -7.73
N PHE A 154 -6.76 -12.28 -6.49
CA PHE A 154 -7.76 -12.66 -5.49
C PHE A 154 -8.06 -11.47 -4.58
N ASN A 155 -9.35 -11.10 -4.47
CA ASN A 155 -9.83 -9.92 -3.74
C ASN A 155 -9.18 -8.60 -4.20
N VAL A 156 -8.90 -8.46 -5.50
CA VAL A 156 -8.33 -7.24 -6.12
C VAL A 156 -9.33 -6.62 -7.07
#